data_AF-A0AAD4GI68-F1
#
_entry.id   AF-A0AAD4GI68-F1
#
_cell.length_a   1.000
_cell.length_b   1.000
_cell.length_c   1.000
_cell.angle_alpha   90.00
_cell.angle_beta   90.00
_cell.angle_gamma   90.00
#
_symmetry.space_group_name_H-M   'P 1'
#
loop_
_entity.id
_entity.type
_entity.pdbx_description
1 polymer ?
#
loop_
_entity_poly.entity_id
_entity_poly.type
_entity_poly.pdbx_seq_one_letter_code
_entity_poly.pdbx_strand_id
1 'polypeptide(L)' 'MCTSARLFSVMLTVNPAKNLVTHLLIPDPKKRATVYTALKSFWITSDLADLERAYRERIRSAAS' A
#
# COMPACT_ATOMS: atom_id res chain seq x y z
N MET A 1 16.28 -21.13 -20.61
CA MET A 1 15.29 -21.39 -19.56
C MET A 1 16.05 -21.71 -18.29
N CYS A 2 16.04 -20.81 -17.30
CA CYS A 2 16.69 -21.05 -16.02
C CYS A 2 15.72 -20.65 -14.90
N THR A 3 15.28 -21.65 -14.17
CA THR A 3 14.24 -21.69 -13.13
C THR A 3 14.75 -21.03 -11.85
N SER A 4 14.81 -19.70 -11.79
CA SER A 4 15.24 -18.97 -10.59
C SER A 4 14.27 -17.85 -10.20
N ALA A 5 12.97 -18.15 -10.18
CA ALA A 5 11.95 -17.21 -9.70
C ALA A 5 10.94 -17.87 -8.74
N ARG A 6 11.13 -19.14 -8.36
CA ARG A 6 10.17 -19.90 -7.55
C ARG A 6 10.51 -19.99 -6.05
N LEU A 7 11.50 -19.25 -5.57
CA LEU A 7 11.94 -19.31 -4.17
C LEU A 7 12.12 -17.91 -3.54
N PHE A 8 11.19 -16.99 -3.79
CA PHE A 8 10.88 -15.92 -2.83
C PHE A 8 9.66 -16.41 -2.03
N SER A 9 9.80 -17.51 -1.30
CA SER A 9 10.18 -17.47 0.12
C SER A 9 9.19 -16.62 0.93
N VAL A 10 8.28 -17.34 1.59
CA VAL A 10 7.79 -17.02 2.94
C VAL A 10 6.85 -15.82 3.03
N MET A 11 5.55 -16.11 3.05
CA MET A 11 4.60 -15.86 4.15
C MET A 11 4.94 -14.74 5.18
N LEU A 12 5.49 -13.61 4.71
CA LEU A 12 5.59 -12.36 5.45
C LEU A 12 4.24 -11.68 5.29
N THR A 13 3.59 -11.41 6.42
CA THR A 13 2.46 -10.48 6.55
C THR A 13 2.55 -9.40 5.48
N VAL A 14 1.71 -9.50 4.46
CA VAL A 14 1.81 -8.67 3.26
C VAL A 14 1.56 -7.23 3.70
N ASN A 15 2.64 -6.44 3.84
CA ASN A 15 2.50 -5.03 4.15
C ASN A 15 1.71 -4.39 2.99
N PRO A 16 0.47 -3.93 3.24
CA PRO A 16 -0.45 -3.54 2.16
C PRO A 16 0.12 -2.41 1.31
N ALA A 17 0.88 -1.50 1.94
CA ALA A 17 1.58 -0.41 1.28
C ALA A 17 2.66 -0.92 0.32
N LYS A 18 3.55 -1.79 0.80
CA LYS A 18 4.62 -2.37 -0.04
C LYS A 18 4.04 -3.16 -1.20
N ASN A 19 2.97 -3.93 -0.96
CA ASN A 19 2.30 -4.68 -2.01
C ASN A 19 1.73 -3.73 -3.09
N LEU A 20 1.03 -2.67 -2.69
CA LEU A 20 0.50 -1.69 -3.63
C LEU A 20 1.61 -1.04 -4.48
N VAL A 21 2.71 -0.65 -3.85
CA VAL A 21 3.86 -0.05 -4.54
C VAL A 21 4.46 -1.02 -5.57
N THR A 22 4.57 -2.31 -5.25
CA THR A 22 5.07 -3.29 -6.22
C THR A 22 4.18 -3.40 -7.46
N HIS A 23 2.85 -3.28 -7.32
CA HIS A 23 1.93 -3.29 -8.46
C HIS A 23 2.02 -2.02 -9.32
N LEU A 24 2.38 -0.87 -8.73
CA LEU A 24 2.59 0.39 -9.45
C LEU A 24 3.92 0.42 -10.22
N LEU A 25 4.92 -0.33 -9.77
CA LEU A 25 6.26 -0.35 -10.35
C LEU A 25 6.50 -1.50 -11.35
N ILE A 26 5.44 -2.22 -11.75
CA ILE A 26 5.55 -3.30 -12.73
C ILE A 26 6.06 -2.73 -14.09
N PRO A 27 7.14 -3.29 -14.67
CA PRO A 27 7.68 -2.79 -15.94
C PRO A 27 6.68 -2.86 -17.10
N ASP A 28 5.92 -3.95 -17.19
CA ASP A 28 4.89 -4.15 -18.22
C ASP A 28 3.66 -3.26 -17.93
N PRO A 29 3.35 -2.27 -18.80
CA PRO A 29 2.26 -1.33 -18.56
C PRO A 29 0.87 -2.00 -18.59
N LYS A 30 0.72 -3.16 -19.25
CA LYS A 30 -0.55 -3.90 -19.27
C LYS A 30 -0.85 -4.59 -17.94
N LYS A 31 0.19 -4.86 -17.14
CA LYS A 31 0.09 -5.51 -15.83
C LYS A 31 0.23 -4.53 -14.67
N ARG A 32 0.71 -3.32 -14.93
CA ARG A 32 0.87 -2.25 -13.94
C ARG A 32 -0.48 -1.76 -13.44
N ALA A 33 -0.61 -1.63 -12.13
CA ALA A 33 -1.77 -0.96 -11.55
C ALA A 33 -1.80 0.52 -11.95
N THR A 34 -2.99 1.04 -12.25
CA THR A 34 -3.17 2.47 -12.46
C THR A 34 -3.37 3.18 -11.13
N VAL A 35 -3.17 4.50 -11.12
CA VAL A 35 -3.49 5.35 -9.96
C VAL A 35 -4.95 5.16 -9.53
N TYR A 36 -5.88 5.06 -10.48
CA TYR A 36 -7.29 4.82 -10.19
C TYR A 36 -7.55 3.49 -9.48
N THR A 37 -6.82 2.44 -9.87
CA THR A 37 -6.90 1.13 -9.18
C THR A 37 -6.30 1.22 -7.79
N ALA A 38 -5.18 1.94 -7.64
CA ALA A 38 -4.50 2.10 -6.37
C ALA A 38 -5.33 2.85 -5.32
N LEU A 39 -6.02 3.93 -5.72
CA LEU A 39 -6.92 4.70 -4.86
C LEU A 39 -8.07 3.87 -4.28
N LYS A 40 -8.44 2.77 -4.93
CA LYS A 40 -9.47 1.83 -4.44
C LYS A 40 -8.91 0.73 -3.54
N SER A 41 -7.59 0.69 -3.34
CA SER A 41 -6.97 -0.32 -2.49
C SER A 41 -7.39 -0.12 -1.04
N PHE A 42 -7.62 -1.23 -0.35
CA PHE A 42 -8.00 -1.23 1.07
C PHE A 42 -7.04 -0.41 1.93
N TRP A 43 -5.73 -0.49 1.65
CA TRP A 43 -4.74 0.27 2.39
C TRP A 43 -4.99 1.78 2.33
N ILE A 44 -5.16 2.34 1.13
CA ILE A 44 -5.40 3.78 0.97
C ILE A 44 -6.73 4.18 1.61
N THR A 45 -7.78 3.38 1.42
CA THR A 45 -9.11 3.73 1.94
C THR A 45 -9.21 3.60 3.45
N SER A 46 -8.50 2.65 4.07
CA SER A 46 -8.45 2.50 5.53
C SER A 46 -7.57 3.56 6.20
N ASP A 47 -6.44 3.91 5.58
CA ASP A 47 -5.45 4.83 6.17
C ASP A 47 -6.00 6.26 6.32
N LEU A 48 -6.92 6.68 5.44
CA LEU A 48 -7.57 7.99 5.54
C LEU A 48 -8.30 8.22 6.88
N ALA A 49 -9.00 7.21 7.39
CA ALA A 49 -9.72 7.31 8.65
C ALA A 49 -8.76 7.42 9.85
N ASP A 50 -7.67 6.65 9.82
CA ASP A 50 -6.64 6.71 10.84
C ASP A 50 -5.89 8.05 10.83
N LEU A 51 -5.59 8.59 9.64
CA LEU A 51 -4.98 9.90 9.48
C LEU A 51 -5.89 11.03 9.97
N GLU A 52 -7.19 10.99 9.67
CA GLU A 52 -8.14 11.99 10.16
C GLU A 52 -8.23 11.97 11.69
N ARG A 53 -8.26 10.78 12.30
CA ARG A 53 -8.23 10.60 13.75
C ARG A 53 -6.94 11.17 14.35
N ALA A 54 -5.78 10.78 13.82
CA ALA A 54 -4.48 11.26 14.31
C ALA A 54 -4.36 12.79 14.19
N TYR A 55 -4.89 13.37 13.11
CA TYR A 55 -4.92 14.82 12.93
C TYR A 55 -5.77 15.52 14.00
N ARG A 56 -6.98 15.01 14.26
CA ARG A 56 -7.88 15.55 15.31
C ARG A 56 -7.27 15.45 16.70
N GLU A 57 -6.61 14.33 17.01
CA GLU A 57 -5.90 14.14 18.28
C GLU A 57 -4.78 15.16 18.47
N ARG A 58 -3.98 15.40 17.42
CA ARG A 58 -2.91 16.41 17.44
C ARG A 58 -3.45 17.83 17.66
N ILE A 59 -4.56 18.20 17.03
CA ILE A 59 -5.17 19.53 17.27
C ILE A 59 -5.61 19.65 18.72
N ARG A 60 -6.25 18.60 19.26
CA ARG A 60 -6.76 18.61 20.64
C ARG A 60 -5.63 18.76 21.65
N SER A 61 -4.52 18.04 21.47
CA SER A 61 -3.37 18.13 22.37
C SER A 61 -2.60 19.45 22.26
N ALA A 62 -2.69 20.14 21.12
CA ALA A 62 -2.10 21.46 20.93
C ALA A 62 -2.96 22.61 21.50
N ALA A 63 -4.24 22.35 21.78
CA ALA A 63 -5.20 23.35 22.29
C ALA A 63 -5.43 23.25 23.81
N SER A 64 -4.80 22.29 24.49
CA SER A 64 -4.81 22.08 25.95
C SER A 64 -3.50 22.46 26.59
#